data_AF-A0A958P8C3-F1
#
_entry.id   AF-A0A958P8C3-F1
#
_cell.length_a   1.000
_cell.length_b   1.000
_cell.length_c   1.000
_cell.angle_alpha   90.00
_cell.angle_beta   90.00
_cell.angle_gamma   90.00
#
_symmetry.space_group_name_H-M   'P 1'
#
loop_
_entity.id
_entity.type
_entity.pdbx_description
1 polymer ?
#
loop_
_entity_poly.entity_id
_entity_poly.type
_entity_poly.pdbx_seq_one_letter_code
_entity_poly.pdbx_strand_id
1 'polypeptide(L)'
;KRPRLPLQRPLKIDLVPFLFLTLTPLAAIFFSTVYFMTASWNWWMLVLFIIFYHATGMSITGGYHRLFSHRAYDAHFIVRLFYALFGAAAFQNSILKWATDHRIHHRHVDSDQDPYSISKGFWYAHMGWMIFKEPLHPHHAAYQRDMLKDPIVVWQHKYYLPISIFMGLMIPALLGWWLGGSFIGGLALVGFTRIVALHHGTFLINSLSHWWGRQTYTDENTARDNEFTALLTFGEGYHNFHHLFANDYRNGIRWYHWDPTKWFIRMKAYLGLVSNLRKTPEEQILRARLEMQAKRAHVRFHRISARFPTLPRKKWHSSIEALRSRLLDLHKEIQHLKAEYRRLKAEKSADYQHRIEEIRAEWKKRKSEWLAAYQQWKDLLQNPGLSTQYT
;
A
#
# COMPACT_ATOMS: atom_id res chain seq x y z
N LYS A 1 24.59 13.31 5.35
CA LYS A 1 24.16 13.98 6.61
C LYS A 1 22.70 14.38 6.42
N ARG A 2 21.74 13.76 7.11
CA ARG A 2 20.34 14.20 7.07
C ARG A 2 20.23 15.47 7.93
N PRO A 3 19.53 16.53 7.49
CA PRO A 3 19.29 17.68 8.34
C PRO A 3 18.50 17.20 9.55
N ARG A 4 19.08 17.33 10.76
CA ARG A 4 18.29 17.28 11.99
C ARG A 4 17.51 18.58 11.99
N LEU A 5 16.23 18.52 11.60
CA LEU A 5 15.33 19.62 11.91
C LEU A 5 15.26 19.73 13.44
N PRO A 6 15.54 20.90 14.02
CA PRO A 6 15.31 21.10 15.43
C PRO A 6 13.80 20.97 15.65
N LEU A 7 13.40 20.11 16.58
CA LEU A 7 12.04 20.12 17.13
C LEU A 7 11.85 21.47 17.84
N GLN A 8 11.46 22.51 17.08
CA GLN A 8 11.46 23.91 17.52
C GLN A 8 10.34 24.24 18.52
N ARG A 9 9.54 23.27 18.97
CA ARG A 9 8.52 23.48 20.01
C ARG A 9 8.45 22.27 20.93
N PRO A 10 8.25 22.46 22.25
CA PRO A 10 7.97 21.35 23.14
C PRO A 10 6.68 20.67 22.67
N LEU A 11 6.80 19.41 22.23
CA LEU A 11 5.66 18.63 21.79
C LEU A 11 4.73 18.40 22.98
N LYS A 12 3.49 18.91 22.90
CA LYS A 12 2.47 18.69 23.93
C LYS A 12 1.93 17.27 23.78
N ILE A 13 1.82 16.53 24.87
CA ILE A 13 1.28 15.17 24.85
C ILE A 13 -0.25 15.23 24.71
N ASP A 14 -0.80 14.42 23.81
CA ASP A 14 -2.20 14.06 23.78
C ASP A 14 -2.43 12.89 24.74
N LEU A 15 -3.04 13.19 25.89
CA LEU A 15 -3.22 12.23 26.97
C LEU A 15 -4.09 11.04 26.55
N VAL A 16 -5.10 11.24 25.69
CA VAL A 16 -6.03 10.15 25.35
C VAL A 16 -5.33 9.06 24.51
N PRO A 17 -4.71 9.37 23.36
CA PRO A 17 -3.94 8.38 22.62
C PRO A 17 -2.74 7.85 23.41
N PHE A 18 -2.06 8.70 24.19
CA PHE A 18 -0.92 8.28 25.02
C PHE A 18 -1.33 7.19 26.03
N LEU A 19 -2.39 7.44 26.79
CA LEU A 19 -2.92 6.47 27.74
C LEU A 19 -3.42 5.23 27.01
N PHE A 20 -4.13 5.38 25.90
CA PHE A 20 -4.63 4.24 25.13
C PHE A 20 -3.50 3.33 24.63
N LEU A 21 -2.46 3.89 24.01
CA LEU A 21 -1.31 3.14 23.48
C LEU A 21 -0.43 2.55 24.59
N THR A 22 -0.47 3.10 25.80
CA THR A 22 0.26 2.57 26.96
C THR A 22 -0.53 1.47 27.68
N LEU A 23 -1.83 1.69 27.90
CA LEU A 23 -2.68 0.78 28.67
C LEU A 23 -3.13 -0.43 27.86
N THR A 24 -3.30 -0.32 26.54
CA THR A 24 -3.77 -1.45 25.71
C THR A 24 -2.77 -2.62 25.70
N PRO A 25 -1.44 -2.43 25.52
CA PRO A 25 -0.47 -3.51 25.68
C PRO A 25 -0.42 -4.09 27.10
N LEU A 26 -0.55 -3.26 28.14
CA LEU A 26 -0.60 -3.73 29.53
C LEU A 26 -1.85 -4.58 29.79
N ALA A 27 -3.00 -4.17 29.26
CA ALA A 27 -4.23 -4.94 29.30
C ALA A 27 -4.09 -6.26 28.52
N ALA A 28 -3.47 -6.24 27.34
CA ALA A 28 -3.19 -7.45 26.56
C ALA A 28 -2.36 -8.46 27.37
N ILE A 29 -1.29 -8.01 28.02
CA ILE A 29 -0.45 -8.85 28.88
C ILE A 29 -1.26 -9.36 30.08
N PHE A 30 -1.90 -8.46 30.83
CA PHE A 30 -2.65 -8.81 32.04
C PHE A 30 -3.76 -9.83 31.77
N PHE A 31 -4.66 -9.55 30.81
CA PHE A 31 -5.77 -10.45 30.50
C PHE A 31 -5.30 -11.77 29.89
N SER A 32 -4.21 -11.76 29.11
CA SER A 32 -3.64 -13.01 28.59
C SER A 32 -3.07 -13.87 29.72
N THR A 33 -2.33 -13.28 30.65
CA THR A 33 -1.82 -13.98 31.83
C THR A 33 -2.96 -14.57 32.66
N VAL A 34 -4.00 -13.78 32.96
CA VAL A 34 -5.19 -14.27 33.68
C VAL A 34 -5.84 -15.42 32.91
N TYR A 35 -6.04 -15.30 31.60
CA TYR A 35 -6.62 -16.36 30.78
C TYR A 35 -5.81 -17.67 30.87
N PHE A 36 -4.49 -17.62 30.65
CA PHE A 36 -3.65 -18.80 30.69
C PHE A 36 -3.48 -19.41 32.09
N MET A 37 -3.73 -18.64 33.16
CA MET A 37 -3.71 -19.15 34.53
C MET A 37 -5.05 -19.74 34.98
N THR A 38 -6.17 -19.26 34.43
CA THR A 38 -7.52 -19.57 34.96
C THR A 38 -8.38 -20.42 34.02
N ALA A 39 -8.02 -20.50 32.74
CA ALA A 39 -8.76 -21.24 31.74
C ALA A 39 -7.86 -22.18 30.95
N SER A 40 -8.42 -23.30 30.50
CA SER A 40 -7.73 -24.21 29.60
C SER A 40 -7.64 -23.63 28.19
N TRP A 41 -6.52 -23.87 27.51
CA TRP A 41 -6.35 -23.47 26.11
C TRP A 41 -7.43 -24.08 25.21
N ASN A 42 -7.99 -23.25 24.32
CA ASN A 42 -8.96 -23.66 23.32
C ASN A 42 -8.55 -23.12 21.93
N TRP A 43 -8.49 -24.01 20.94
CA TRP A 43 -8.14 -23.68 19.55
C TRP A 43 -9.08 -22.65 18.91
N TRP A 44 -10.33 -22.55 19.36
CA TRP A 44 -11.26 -21.52 18.90
C TRP A 44 -10.75 -20.09 19.17
N MET A 45 -9.96 -19.87 20.23
CA MET A 45 -9.35 -18.56 20.47
C MET A 45 -8.39 -18.16 19.35
N LEU A 46 -7.59 -19.12 18.86
CA LEU A 46 -6.68 -18.88 17.74
C LEU A 46 -7.46 -18.64 16.44
N VAL A 47 -8.50 -19.42 16.18
CA VAL A 47 -9.36 -19.25 14.99
C VAL A 47 -10.03 -17.88 15.01
N LEU A 48 -10.63 -17.49 16.14
CA LEU A 48 -11.26 -16.17 16.30
C LEU A 48 -10.24 -15.04 16.19
N PHE A 49 -9.05 -15.19 16.76
CA PHE A 49 -7.96 -14.22 16.62
C PHE A 49 -7.63 -14.01 15.14
N ILE A 50 -7.40 -15.09 14.38
CA ILE A 50 -7.05 -15.01 12.96
C ILE A 50 -8.17 -14.34 12.18
N ILE A 51 -9.43 -14.73 12.39
CA ILE A 51 -10.59 -14.15 11.71
C ILE A 51 -10.70 -12.64 11.99
N PHE A 52 -10.67 -12.24 13.26
CA PHE A 52 -10.77 -10.81 13.60
C PHE A 52 -9.54 -10.02 13.17
N TYR A 53 -8.34 -10.60 13.25
CA TYR A 53 -7.12 -9.96 12.78
C TYR A 53 -7.21 -9.65 11.28
N HIS A 54 -7.66 -10.61 10.47
CA HIS A 54 -7.85 -10.40 9.04
C HIS A 54 -9.04 -9.48 8.73
N ALA A 55 -10.17 -9.63 9.41
CA ALA A 55 -11.34 -8.78 9.18
C ALA A 55 -11.04 -7.30 9.48
N THR A 56 -10.36 -7.03 10.60
CA THR A 56 -9.97 -5.66 10.97
C THR A 56 -8.84 -5.13 10.09
N GLY A 57 -7.80 -5.93 9.81
CA GLY A 57 -6.72 -5.57 8.88
C GLY A 57 -7.22 -5.24 7.47
N MET A 58 -8.04 -6.11 6.89
CA MET A 58 -8.65 -5.91 5.56
C MET A 58 -9.60 -4.71 5.51
N SER A 59 -10.16 -4.31 6.65
CA SER A 59 -11.00 -3.11 6.74
C SER A 59 -10.19 -1.83 6.74
N ILE A 60 -8.99 -1.85 7.35
CA ILE A 60 -8.04 -0.75 7.23
C ILE A 60 -7.49 -0.66 5.81
N THR A 61 -6.95 -1.76 5.26
CA THR A 61 -6.30 -1.74 3.95
C THR A 61 -7.28 -1.65 2.78
N GLY A 62 -8.31 -2.48 2.77
CA GLY A 62 -9.29 -2.49 1.68
C GLY A 62 -10.31 -1.35 1.79
N GLY A 63 -10.76 -1.05 3.01
CA GLY A 63 -11.77 -0.04 3.29
C GLY A 63 -11.20 1.35 3.47
N TYR A 64 -10.63 1.63 4.64
CA TYR A 64 -10.18 2.98 5.02
C TYR A 64 -9.20 3.53 3.99
N HIS A 65 -8.22 2.72 3.61
CA HIS A 65 -7.16 3.10 2.69
C HIS A 65 -7.61 3.13 1.23
N ARG A 66 -7.86 1.97 0.60
CA ARG A 66 -8.08 1.91 -0.85
C ARG A 66 -9.45 2.43 -1.29
N LEU A 67 -10.51 2.21 -0.50
CA LEU A 67 -11.86 2.64 -0.85
C LEU A 67 -12.12 4.10 -0.44
N PHE A 68 -12.00 4.43 0.84
CA PHE A 68 -12.41 5.75 1.34
C PHE A 68 -11.36 6.85 1.08
N SER A 69 -10.07 6.57 1.28
CA SER A 69 -9.03 7.58 1.01
C SER A 69 -8.78 7.76 -0.49
N HIS A 70 -8.59 6.67 -1.23
CA HIS A 70 -8.08 6.70 -2.61
C HIS A 70 -9.12 6.43 -3.70
N ARG A 71 -10.35 6.03 -3.34
CA ARG A 71 -11.44 5.75 -4.30
C ARG A 71 -11.01 4.79 -5.42
N ALA A 72 -10.21 3.79 -5.06
CA ALA A 72 -9.63 2.85 -6.01
C ALA A 72 -10.66 1.88 -6.62
N TYR A 73 -11.86 1.81 -6.05
CA TYR A 73 -13.00 1.03 -6.54
C TYR A 73 -14.30 1.53 -5.91
N ASP A 74 -15.43 1.08 -6.45
CA ASP A 74 -16.77 1.31 -5.88
C ASP A 74 -17.26 0.05 -5.16
N ALA A 75 -18.00 0.22 -4.07
CA ALA A 75 -18.41 -0.90 -3.22
C ALA A 75 -19.91 -0.86 -2.89
N HIS A 76 -20.53 -2.04 -2.90
CA HIS A 76 -21.89 -2.25 -2.42
C HIS A 76 -22.01 -1.87 -0.94
N PHE A 77 -23.22 -1.49 -0.51
CA PHE A 77 -23.52 -1.07 0.87
C PHE A 77 -23.00 -2.06 1.92
N ILE A 78 -23.22 -3.36 1.71
CA ILE A 78 -22.80 -4.41 2.66
C ILE A 78 -21.28 -4.41 2.87
N VAL A 79 -20.49 -4.21 1.81
CA VAL A 79 -19.03 -4.16 1.90
C VAL A 79 -18.57 -2.90 2.66
N ARG A 80 -19.23 -1.77 2.42
CA ARG A 80 -18.95 -0.51 3.12
C ARG A 80 -19.30 -0.61 4.60
N LEU A 81 -20.43 -1.22 4.92
CA LEU A 81 -20.85 -1.46 6.31
C LEU A 81 -19.89 -2.42 7.02
N PHE A 82 -19.47 -3.51 6.36
CA PHE A 82 -18.44 -4.41 6.88
C PHE A 82 -17.16 -3.64 7.25
N TYR A 83 -16.67 -2.80 6.34
CA TYR A 83 -15.49 -1.98 6.59
C TYR A 83 -15.68 -0.93 7.67
N ALA A 84 -16.87 -0.35 7.81
CA ALA A 84 -17.18 0.60 8.87
C ALA A 84 -17.14 -0.06 10.26
N LEU A 85 -17.70 -1.28 10.39
CA LEU A 85 -17.76 -2.02 11.65
C LEU A 85 -16.40 -2.58 12.05
N PHE A 86 -15.75 -3.36 11.18
CA PHE A 86 -14.47 -3.98 11.49
C PHE A 86 -13.29 -3.00 11.42
N GLY A 87 -13.41 -1.91 10.66
CA GLY A 87 -12.43 -0.81 10.73
C GLY A 87 -12.50 -0.06 12.05
N ALA A 88 -13.70 0.16 12.61
CA ALA A 88 -13.84 0.73 13.96
C ALA A 88 -13.23 -0.17 15.03
N ALA A 89 -13.40 -1.50 14.90
CA ALA A 89 -12.79 -2.50 15.77
C ALA A 89 -11.25 -2.51 15.73
N ALA A 90 -10.61 -1.84 14.77
CA ALA A 90 -9.16 -1.67 14.73
C ALA A 90 -8.66 -0.56 15.69
N PHE A 91 -9.54 0.27 16.24
CA PHE A 91 -9.17 1.41 17.10
C PHE A 91 -8.16 2.39 16.46
N GLN A 92 -8.30 2.66 15.15
CA GLN A 92 -7.43 3.59 14.41
C GLN A 92 -8.15 4.89 14.02
N ASN A 93 -9.01 5.41 14.89
CA ASN A 93 -9.97 6.49 14.60
C ASN A 93 -11.06 6.11 13.58
N SER A 94 -12.06 6.99 13.46
CA SER A 94 -13.14 6.87 12.48
C SER A 94 -12.63 6.88 11.04
N ILE A 95 -13.42 6.36 10.10
CA ILE A 95 -13.12 6.45 8.65
C ILE A 95 -12.79 7.89 8.25
N LEU A 96 -13.62 8.84 8.68
CA LEU A 96 -13.49 10.25 8.32
C LEU A 96 -12.11 10.80 8.74
N LYS A 97 -11.74 10.64 10.01
CA LYS A 97 -10.44 11.11 10.53
C LYS A 97 -9.27 10.41 9.85
N TRP A 98 -9.28 9.08 9.81
CA TRP A 98 -8.18 8.28 9.25
C TRP A 98 -7.94 8.61 7.78
N ALA A 99 -9.01 8.65 6.97
CA ALA A 99 -8.90 8.92 5.55
C ALA A 99 -8.50 10.38 5.27
N THR A 100 -8.93 11.32 6.12
CA THR A 100 -8.52 12.73 6.00
C THR A 100 -7.04 12.89 6.26
N ASP A 101 -6.53 12.35 7.38
CA ASP A 101 -5.09 12.38 7.69
C ASP A 101 -4.28 11.71 6.58
N HIS A 102 -4.76 10.57 6.08
CA HIS A 102 -4.08 9.83 5.04
C HIS A 102 -4.01 10.59 3.70
N ARG A 103 -5.09 11.30 3.32
CA ARG A 103 -5.09 12.17 2.14
C ARG A 103 -4.12 13.34 2.30
N ILE A 104 -4.02 13.92 3.51
CA ILE A 104 -3.05 14.98 3.82
C ILE A 104 -1.62 14.44 3.70
N HIS A 105 -1.35 13.26 4.26
CA HIS A 105 -0.06 12.58 4.15
C HIS A 105 0.34 12.37 2.68
N HIS A 106 -0.53 11.84 1.84
CA HIS A 106 -0.21 11.67 0.41
C HIS A 106 0.08 12.99 -0.31
N ARG A 107 -0.60 14.07 0.09
CA ARG A 107 -0.40 15.38 -0.54
C ARG A 107 0.89 16.07 -0.09
N HIS A 108 1.33 15.80 1.13
CA HIS A 108 2.42 16.53 1.78
C HIS A 108 3.53 15.63 2.31
N VAL A 109 3.66 14.43 1.75
CA VAL A 109 4.57 13.37 2.20
C VAL A 109 5.96 13.92 2.53
N ASP A 110 6.51 13.49 3.67
CA ASP A 110 7.83 13.86 4.18
C ASP A 110 8.02 15.35 4.57
N SER A 111 6.99 16.20 4.41
CA SER A 111 7.02 17.60 4.85
C SER A 111 6.56 17.77 6.30
N ASP A 112 6.62 19.00 6.82
CA ASP A 112 6.11 19.34 8.15
C ASP A 112 4.56 19.28 8.25
N GLN A 113 3.88 19.32 7.10
CA GLN A 113 2.42 19.21 7.01
C GLN A 113 1.93 17.75 6.94
N ASP A 114 2.85 16.79 6.81
CA ASP A 114 2.53 15.37 6.89
C ASP A 114 2.28 14.97 8.36
N PRO A 115 1.07 14.48 8.70
CA PRO A 115 0.69 14.15 10.08
C PRO A 115 1.61 13.11 10.73
N TYR A 116 2.25 12.22 9.97
CA TYR A 116 3.12 11.17 10.50
C TYR A 116 4.45 11.09 9.75
N SER A 117 4.97 12.26 9.39
CA SER A 117 6.21 12.46 8.64
C SER A 117 7.41 11.70 9.20
N ILE A 118 8.07 10.89 8.35
CA ILE A 118 9.31 10.18 8.72
C ILE A 118 10.49 11.11 8.98
N SER A 119 10.42 12.36 8.47
CA SER A 119 11.47 13.37 8.66
C SER A 119 11.65 13.75 10.14
N LYS A 120 10.59 13.61 10.95
CA LYS A 120 10.59 13.78 12.42
C LYS A 120 11.17 12.58 13.18
N GLY A 121 11.51 11.49 12.48
CA GLY A 121 12.18 10.30 13.03
C GLY A 121 11.32 9.05 13.02
N PHE A 122 11.99 7.89 13.10
CA PHE A 122 11.35 6.57 12.99
C PHE A 122 10.24 6.36 14.04
N TRP A 123 10.53 6.65 15.31
CA TRP A 123 9.56 6.46 16.41
C TRP A 123 8.42 7.47 16.37
N TYR A 124 8.66 8.68 15.86
CA TYR A 124 7.60 9.63 15.61
C TYR A 124 6.61 9.10 14.58
N ALA A 125 7.10 8.68 13.40
CA ALA A 125 6.26 8.13 12.35
C ALA A 125 5.58 6.80 12.74
N HIS A 126 6.22 5.99 13.60
CA HIS A 126 5.63 4.76 14.09
C HIS A 126 4.43 5.04 15.01
N MET A 127 4.62 5.78 16.11
CA MET A 127 3.54 6.01 17.09
C MET A 127 3.54 7.40 17.71
N GLY A 128 4.65 8.14 17.66
CA GLY A 128 4.75 9.47 18.27
C GLY A 128 3.76 10.47 17.68
N TRP A 129 3.40 10.35 16.40
CA TRP A 129 2.39 11.21 15.75
C TRP A 129 1.00 11.15 16.39
N MET A 130 0.66 10.06 17.11
CA MET A 130 -0.57 9.99 17.90
C MET A 130 -0.39 10.54 19.31
N ILE A 131 0.82 10.44 19.86
CA ILE A 131 1.14 10.84 21.24
C ILE A 131 1.31 12.36 21.33
N PHE A 132 1.82 13.00 20.29
CA PHE A 132 2.11 14.42 20.32
C PHE A 132 1.05 15.22 19.55
N LYS A 133 0.52 16.26 20.19
CA LYS A 133 -0.44 17.19 19.59
C LYS A 133 0.26 18.00 18.51
N GLU A 134 -0.23 17.86 17.30
CA GLU A 134 0.06 18.73 16.17
C GLU A 134 -1.16 19.63 15.90
N PRO A 135 -0.95 20.88 15.46
CA PRO A 135 -2.06 21.71 15.00
C PRO A 135 -2.76 21.04 13.83
N LEU A 136 -4.08 21.17 13.76
CA LEU A 136 -4.84 20.71 12.60
C LEU A 136 -4.32 21.38 11.33
N HIS A 137 -4.23 20.60 10.25
CA HIS A 137 -3.85 21.12 8.95
C HIS A 137 -4.78 22.28 8.53
N PRO A 138 -4.26 23.42 8.04
CA PRO A 138 -5.09 24.61 7.74
C PRO A 138 -6.27 24.33 6.82
N HIS A 139 -6.08 23.42 5.85
CA HIS A 139 -7.10 23.00 4.89
C HIS A 139 -7.77 21.66 5.22
N HIS A 140 -7.75 21.19 6.47
CA HIS A 140 -8.30 19.88 6.87
C HIS A 140 -9.74 19.65 6.36
N ALA A 141 -10.59 20.68 6.43
CA ALA A 141 -11.98 20.59 5.96
C ALA A 141 -12.11 20.27 4.45
N ALA A 142 -11.16 20.70 3.63
CA ALA A 142 -11.18 20.43 2.19
C ALA A 142 -10.96 18.94 1.88
N TYR A 143 -10.12 18.25 2.67
CA TYR A 143 -9.76 16.84 2.45
C TYR A 143 -10.86 15.84 2.83
N GLN A 144 -11.90 16.29 3.52
CA GLN A 144 -13.01 15.44 3.98
C GLN A 144 -14.36 15.74 3.31
N ARG A 145 -14.44 16.78 2.48
CA ARG A 145 -15.71 17.36 1.99
C ARG A 145 -16.61 16.36 1.28
N ASP A 146 -16.04 15.47 0.50
CA ASP A 146 -16.78 14.41 -0.19
C ASP A 146 -17.23 13.30 0.74
N MET A 147 -16.42 12.93 1.73
CA MET A 147 -16.72 11.86 2.68
C MET A 147 -17.87 12.23 3.61
N LEU A 148 -18.06 13.53 3.88
CA LEU A 148 -19.21 14.03 4.64
C LEU A 148 -20.55 13.81 3.93
N LYS A 149 -20.56 13.51 2.63
CA LYS A 149 -21.78 13.14 1.89
C LYS A 149 -22.12 11.66 2.00
N ASP A 150 -21.21 10.84 2.54
CA ASP A 150 -21.41 9.41 2.71
C ASP A 150 -22.08 9.13 4.07
N PRO A 151 -23.35 8.65 4.08
CA PRO A 151 -24.08 8.43 5.33
C PRO A 151 -23.43 7.37 6.21
N ILE A 152 -22.75 6.36 5.65
CA ILE A 152 -22.05 5.34 6.45
C ILE A 152 -20.85 5.97 7.16
N VAL A 153 -20.10 6.82 6.47
CA VAL A 153 -18.92 7.48 7.06
C VAL A 153 -19.34 8.42 8.18
N VAL A 154 -20.39 9.22 7.95
CA VAL A 154 -20.91 10.15 8.97
C VAL A 154 -21.49 9.39 10.17
N TRP A 155 -22.28 8.33 9.93
CA TRP A 155 -22.80 7.47 11.00
C TRP A 155 -21.67 6.84 11.80
N GLN A 156 -20.68 6.25 11.14
CA GLN A 156 -19.56 5.60 11.80
C GLN A 156 -18.71 6.60 12.58
N HIS A 157 -18.52 7.82 12.07
CA HIS A 157 -17.82 8.88 12.79
C HIS A 157 -18.57 9.31 14.06
N LYS A 158 -19.90 9.50 13.97
CA LYS A 158 -20.76 9.88 15.09
C LYS A 158 -20.77 8.82 16.20
N TYR A 159 -20.82 7.54 15.85
CA TYR A 159 -20.91 6.43 16.79
C TYR A 159 -19.60 5.64 16.92
N TYR A 160 -18.47 6.25 16.55
CA TYR A 160 -17.18 5.56 16.45
C TYR A 160 -16.83 4.79 17.72
N LEU A 161 -16.81 5.46 18.88
CA LEU A 161 -16.38 4.84 20.13
C LEU A 161 -17.30 3.68 20.57
N PRO A 162 -18.66 3.84 20.59
CA PRO A 162 -19.55 2.71 20.82
C PRO A 162 -19.33 1.53 19.86
N ILE A 163 -19.17 1.79 18.56
CA ILE A 163 -18.93 0.72 17.56
C ILE A 163 -17.57 0.05 17.82
N SER A 164 -16.51 0.81 18.10
CA SER A 164 -15.17 0.26 18.37
C SER A 164 -15.16 -0.65 19.61
N ILE A 165 -15.80 -0.23 20.71
CA ILE A 165 -15.88 -1.04 21.93
C ILE A 165 -16.71 -2.29 21.68
N PHE A 166 -17.88 -2.15 21.03
CA PHE A 166 -18.76 -3.27 20.79
C PHE A 166 -18.13 -4.29 19.83
N MET A 167 -17.70 -3.86 18.65
CA MET A 167 -17.12 -4.74 17.63
C MET A 167 -15.72 -5.23 17.98
N GLY A 168 -14.91 -4.41 18.66
CA GLY A 168 -13.50 -4.68 18.91
C GLY A 168 -13.17 -5.34 20.23
N LEU A 169 -14.09 -5.32 21.21
CA LEU A 169 -13.90 -5.93 22.53
C LEU A 169 -15.10 -6.82 22.92
N MET A 170 -16.34 -6.31 22.88
CA MET A 170 -17.50 -7.08 23.36
C MET A 170 -17.82 -8.30 22.51
N ILE A 171 -17.90 -8.16 21.18
CA ILE A 171 -18.11 -9.31 20.29
C ILE A 171 -16.99 -10.35 20.46
N PRO A 172 -15.69 -9.99 20.42
CA PRO A 172 -14.61 -10.90 20.75
C PRO A 172 -14.79 -11.65 22.06
N ALA A 173 -15.19 -10.96 23.13
CA ALA A 173 -15.43 -11.55 24.44
C ALA A 173 -16.60 -12.56 24.42
N LEU A 174 -17.72 -12.16 23.82
CA LEU A 174 -18.93 -13.00 23.72
C LEU A 174 -18.69 -14.24 22.85
N LEU A 175 -17.99 -14.11 21.73
CA LEU A 175 -17.61 -15.24 20.89
C LEU A 175 -16.56 -16.14 21.57
N GLY A 176 -15.61 -15.55 22.30
CA GLY A 176 -14.65 -16.28 23.12
C GLY A 176 -15.34 -17.10 24.20
N TRP A 177 -16.41 -16.56 24.81
CA TRP A 177 -17.24 -17.31 25.75
C TRP A 177 -18.04 -18.41 25.06
N TRP A 178 -18.75 -18.09 23.98
CA TRP A 178 -19.67 -19.02 23.31
C TRP A 178 -18.96 -20.19 22.60
N LEU A 179 -17.87 -19.92 21.87
CA LEU A 179 -17.14 -20.94 21.10
C LEU A 179 -15.89 -21.43 21.84
N GLY A 180 -15.21 -20.52 22.53
CA GLY A 180 -13.94 -20.78 23.19
C GLY A 180 -14.06 -21.17 24.67
N GLY A 181 -15.26 -21.07 25.26
CA GLY A 181 -15.50 -21.33 26.68
C GLY A 181 -14.94 -20.28 27.65
N SER A 182 -14.41 -19.15 27.17
CA SER A 182 -13.81 -18.11 28.04
C SER A 182 -14.04 -16.69 27.53
N PHE A 183 -14.83 -15.92 28.28
CA PHE A 183 -15.03 -14.49 28.02
C PHE A 183 -13.72 -13.71 28.10
N ILE A 184 -12.90 -14.02 29.13
CA ILE A 184 -11.59 -13.38 29.35
C ILE A 184 -10.63 -13.72 28.22
N GLY A 185 -10.61 -14.97 27.74
CA GLY A 185 -9.76 -15.35 26.60
C GLY A 185 -10.13 -14.61 25.31
N GLY A 186 -11.43 -14.39 25.07
CA GLY A 186 -11.91 -13.55 23.97
C GLY A 186 -11.45 -12.09 24.08
N LEU A 187 -11.55 -11.48 25.27
CA LEU A 187 -11.02 -10.13 25.52
C LEU A 187 -9.50 -10.06 25.38
N ALA A 188 -8.78 -11.04 25.94
CA ALA A 188 -7.34 -11.06 25.99
C ALA A 188 -6.72 -11.18 24.60
N LEU A 189 -7.06 -12.23 23.87
CA LEU A 189 -6.41 -12.59 22.62
C LEU A 189 -7.06 -11.86 21.45
N VAL A 190 -8.37 -12.06 21.26
CA VAL A 190 -9.12 -11.57 20.10
C VAL A 190 -9.42 -10.05 20.22
N GLY A 191 -9.54 -9.55 21.46
CA GLY A 191 -9.62 -8.12 21.77
C GLY A 191 -8.25 -7.44 21.81
N PHE A 192 -7.66 -7.33 23.00
CA PHE A 192 -6.48 -6.49 23.26
C PHE A 192 -5.24 -6.89 22.48
N THR A 193 -4.82 -8.15 22.52
CA THR A 193 -3.61 -8.62 21.83
C THR A 193 -3.70 -8.39 20.31
N ARG A 194 -4.86 -8.65 19.71
CA ARG A 194 -5.11 -8.35 18.30
C ARG A 194 -5.00 -6.85 17.99
N ILE A 195 -5.57 -5.98 18.83
CA ILE A 195 -5.48 -4.52 18.64
C ILE A 195 -4.01 -4.09 18.60
N VAL A 196 -3.21 -4.55 19.58
CA VAL A 196 -1.78 -4.23 19.68
C VAL A 196 -1.03 -4.73 18.45
N ALA A 197 -1.22 -5.99 18.07
CA ALA A 197 -0.57 -6.58 16.91
C ALA A 197 -0.91 -5.81 15.62
N LEU A 198 -2.19 -5.48 15.42
CA LEU A 198 -2.64 -4.76 14.23
C LEU A 198 -2.11 -3.32 14.20
N HIS A 199 -2.09 -2.63 15.35
CA HIS A 199 -1.53 -1.28 15.49
C HIS A 199 -0.08 -1.23 15.04
N HIS A 200 0.77 -2.08 15.60
CA HIS A 200 2.18 -2.12 15.20
C HIS A 200 2.37 -2.52 13.74
N GLY A 201 1.54 -3.43 13.22
CA GLY A 201 1.49 -3.72 11.78
C GLY A 201 1.24 -2.47 10.94
N THR A 202 0.15 -1.73 11.22
CA THR A 202 -0.17 -0.50 10.48
C THR A 202 0.92 0.58 10.64
N PHE A 203 1.47 0.75 11.84
CA PHE A 203 2.49 1.76 12.13
C PHE A 203 3.82 1.49 11.41
N LEU A 204 4.13 0.24 11.08
CA LEU A 204 5.28 -0.10 10.22
C LEU A 204 5.15 0.45 8.80
N ILE A 205 3.93 0.74 8.32
CA ILE A 205 3.75 1.38 7.02
C ILE A 205 4.35 2.79 7.06
N ASN A 206 3.98 3.58 8.07
CA ASN A 206 4.46 4.94 8.25
C ASN A 206 5.97 4.99 8.57
N SER A 207 6.48 4.03 9.36
CA SER A 207 7.89 4.03 9.78
C SER A 207 8.81 3.22 8.86
N LEU A 208 8.64 1.90 8.83
CA LEU A 208 9.55 0.99 8.14
C LEU A 208 9.47 1.14 6.62
N SER A 209 8.27 1.34 6.05
CA SER A 209 8.12 1.55 4.59
C SER A 209 8.65 2.90 4.12
N HIS A 210 8.97 3.83 5.02
CA HIS A 210 9.67 5.09 4.73
C HIS A 210 11.16 5.05 5.09
N TRP A 211 11.67 3.91 5.57
CA TRP A 211 13.05 3.76 6.01
C TRP A 211 13.82 2.64 5.29
N TRP A 212 13.20 1.48 5.06
CA TRP A 212 13.85 0.29 4.53
C TRP A 212 13.08 -0.35 3.36
N GLY A 213 13.79 -0.57 2.24
CA GLY A 213 13.23 -1.18 1.03
C GLY A 213 13.74 -0.51 -0.24
N ARG A 214 12.96 -0.57 -1.34
CA ARG A 214 13.37 -0.10 -2.67
C ARG A 214 12.45 0.99 -3.20
N GLN A 215 13.04 2.01 -3.82
CA GLN A 215 12.34 3.06 -4.57
C GLN A 215 12.29 2.67 -6.06
N THR A 216 11.45 1.70 -6.41
CA THR A 216 11.46 1.12 -7.77
C THR A 216 10.83 2.04 -8.83
N TYR A 217 9.93 2.93 -8.44
CA TYR A 217 9.12 3.74 -9.36
C TYR A 217 9.33 5.24 -9.21
N THR A 218 9.66 5.73 -8.02
CA THR A 218 9.99 7.15 -7.78
C THR A 218 10.95 7.29 -6.60
N ASP A 219 11.74 8.34 -6.57
CA ASP A 219 12.53 8.78 -5.42
C ASP A 219 12.18 10.21 -4.95
N GLU A 220 11.03 10.74 -5.38
CA GLU A 220 10.50 12.06 -4.98
C GLU A 220 10.14 12.12 -3.49
N ASN A 221 9.82 10.97 -2.89
CA ASN A 221 9.59 10.82 -1.46
C ASN A 221 10.27 9.55 -0.94
N THR A 222 10.30 9.38 0.38
CA THR A 222 11.01 8.31 1.08
C THR A 222 10.28 6.97 1.08
N ALA A 223 9.09 6.86 0.50
CA ALA A 223 8.35 5.59 0.46
C ALA A 223 9.13 4.51 -0.31
N ARG A 224 9.10 3.29 0.23
CA ARG A 224 9.88 2.13 -0.24
C ARG A 224 9.00 0.90 -0.32
N ASP A 225 9.22 0.10 -1.37
CA ASP A 225 8.68 -1.24 -1.48
C ASP A 225 9.50 -2.21 -0.62
N ASN A 226 8.82 -2.99 0.22
CA ASN A 226 9.40 -3.98 1.11
C ASN A 226 8.48 -5.19 1.28
N GLU A 227 8.92 -6.38 0.85
CA GLU A 227 8.13 -7.61 0.95
C GLU A 227 7.89 -8.07 2.39
N PHE A 228 8.87 -7.87 3.29
CA PHE A 228 8.71 -8.22 4.70
C PHE A 228 7.64 -7.34 5.35
N THR A 229 7.67 -6.03 5.08
CA THR A 229 6.60 -5.15 5.54
C THR A 229 5.27 -5.54 4.91
N ALA A 230 5.23 -5.87 3.61
CA ALA A 230 4.00 -6.29 2.93
C ALA A 230 3.37 -7.55 3.56
N LEU A 231 4.20 -8.50 4.04
CA LEU A 231 3.72 -9.68 4.76
C LEU A 231 2.96 -9.31 6.03
N LEU A 232 3.53 -8.41 6.83
CA LEU A 232 2.94 -7.96 8.10
C LEU A 232 1.74 -7.04 7.92
N THR A 233 1.61 -6.40 6.76
CA THR A 233 0.65 -5.32 6.51
C THR A 233 -0.34 -5.64 5.40
N PHE A 234 -0.61 -6.91 5.13
CA PHE A 234 -1.62 -7.33 4.13
C PHE A 234 -1.40 -6.74 2.73
N GLY A 235 -0.15 -6.50 2.35
CA GLY A 235 0.25 -5.97 1.05
C GLY A 235 0.59 -4.48 1.03
N GLU A 236 0.42 -3.75 2.13
CA GLU A 236 0.67 -2.30 2.18
C GLU A 236 2.16 -1.91 2.11
N GLY A 237 3.06 -2.89 2.28
CA GLY A 237 4.51 -2.68 2.18
C GLY A 237 5.03 -2.40 0.76
N TYR A 238 4.24 -2.53 -0.31
CA TYR A 238 4.61 -2.02 -1.64
C TYR A 238 4.36 -0.50 -1.73
N HIS A 239 4.99 0.23 -0.82
CA HIS A 239 4.64 1.60 -0.50
C HIS A 239 5.16 2.62 -1.53
N ASN A 240 6.29 2.32 -2.20
CA ASN A 240 6.80 3.20 -3.26
C ASN A 240 5.88 3.19 -4.48
N PHE A 241 5.37 2.00 -4.84
CA PHE A 241 4.34 1.91 -5.89
C PHE A 241 3.09 2.69 -5.48
N HIS A 242 2.61 2.44 -4.25
CA HIS A 242 1.39 3.06 -3.74
C HIS A 242 1.46 4.59 -3.74
N HIS A 243 2.57 5.17 -3.26
CA HIS A 243 2.73 6.62 -3.23
C HIS A 243 2.72 7.28 -4.60
N LEU A 244 3.25 6.61 -5.64
CA LEU A 244 3.22 7.13 -7.00
C LEU A 244 1.87 6.92 -7.68
N PHE A 245 1.21 5.79 -7.41
CA PHE A 245 0.00 5.34 -8.10
C PHE A 245 -1.15 5.06 -7.14
N ALA A 246 -1.44 6.02 -6.26
CA ALA A 246 -2.32 5.83 -5.10
C ALA A 246 -3.75 5.37 -5.44
N ASN A 247 -4.24 5.71 -6.64
CA ASN A 247 -5.56 5.31 -7.12
C ASN A 247 -5.63 3.87 -7.67
N ASP A 248 -4.52 3.14 -7.79
CA ASP A 248 -4.56 1.71 -8.16
C ASP A 248 -5.06 0.89 -6.97
N TYR A 249 -6.05 0.02 -7.18
CA TYR A 249 -6.58 -0.81 -6.10
C TYR A 249 -5.57 -1.87 -5.59
N ARG A 250 -4.41 -1.99 -6.23
CA ARG A 250 -3.32 -2.91 -5.87
C ARG A 250 -2.14 -2.10 -5.37
N ASN A 251 -1.54 -2.57 -4.29
CA ASN A 251 -0.17 -2.16 -3.95
C ASN A 251 0.80 -3.19 -4.54
N GLY A 252 0.51 -4.47 -4.32
CA GLY A 252 1.24 -5.57 -4.94
C GLY A 252 0.80 -5.83 -6.37
N ILE A 253 1.36 -5.11 -7.36
CA ILE A 253 0.87 -5.20 -8.75
C ILE A 253 1.12 -6.55 -9.45
N ARG A 254 2.13 -7.33 -9.03
CA ARG A 254 2.43 -8.62 -9.67
C ARG A 254 1.54 -9.71 -9.08
N TRP A 255 1.34 -10.79 -9.83
CA TRP A 255 0.49 -11.90 -9.38
C TRP A 255 1.06 -12.56 -8.12
N TYR A 256 2.39 -12.67 -8.02
CA TYR A 256 3.11 -13.23 -6.87
C TYR A 256 3.42 -12.23 -5.75
N HIS A 257 3.12 -10.94 -5.94
CA HIS A 257 3.24 -9.97 -4.86
C HIS A 257 2.18 -10.28 -3.80
N TRP A 258 2.62 -10.51 -2.57
CA TRP A 258 1.77 -10.77 -1.42
C TRP A 258 0.92 -9.53 -1.10
N ASP A 259 -0.33 -9.57 -1.54
CA ASP A 259 -1.29 -8.50 -1.33
C ASP A 259 -2.66 -9.17 -1.18
N PRO A 260 -2.94 -9.74 0.01
CA PRO A 260 -4.19 -10.42 0.27
C PRO A 260 -5.39 -9.45 0.18
N THR A 261 -5.18 -8.14 0.42
CA THR A 261 -6.19 -7.11 0.19
C THR A 261 -6.61 -7.02 -1.28
N LYS A 262 -5.66 -7.03 -2.22
CA LYS A 262 -5.94 -7.09 -3.68
C LYS A 262 -6.78 -8.32 -4.05
N TRP A 263 -6.44 -9.49 -3.49
CA TRP A 263 -7.18 -10.72 -3.78
C TRP A 263 -8.59 -10.67 -3.20
N PHE A 264 -8.75 -10.16 -1.97
CA PHE A 264 -10.04 -9.98 -1.34
C PHE A 264 -10.96 -9.01 -2.11
N ILE A 265 -10.41 -7.89 -2.59
CA ILE A 265 -11.15 -6.95 -3.45
C ILE A 265 -11.55 -7.63 -4.76
N ARG A 266 -10.64 -8.36 -5.41
CA ARG A 266 -10.92 -9.07 -6.67
C ARG A 266 -11.98 -10.16 -6.49
N MET A 267 -11.96 -10.89 -5.39
CA MET A 267 -12.98 -11.88 -5.05
C MET A 267 -14.36 -11.22 -4.93
N LYS A 268 -14.47 -10.10 -4.20
CA LYS A 268 -15.74 -9.36 -4.08
C LYS A 268 -16.22 -8.78 -5.41
N ALA A 269 -15.30 -8.39 -6.29
CA ALA A 269 -15.65 -7.95 -7.63
C ALA A 269 -16.24 -9.09 -8.47
N TYR A 270 -15.68 -10.30 -8.36
CA TYR A 270 -16.25 -11.49 -8.98
C TYR A 270 -17.66 -11.81 -8.46
N LEU A 271 -17.91 -11.58 -7.17
CA LEU A 271 -19.23 -11.72 -6.54
C LEU A 271 -20.19 -10.55 -6.84
N GLY A 272 -19.80 -9.57 -7.65
CA GLY A 272 -20.63 -8.39 -7.96
C GLY A 272 -20.80 -7.38 -6.82
N LEU A 273 -20.05 -7.52 -5.71
CA LEU A 273 -20.13 -6.62 -4.55
C LEU A 273 -19.23 -5.39 -4.66
N VAL A 274 -18.33 -5.37 -5.63
CA VAL A 274 -17.38 -4.30 -5.90
C VAL A 274 -17.25 -4.10 -7.41
N SER A 275 -17.17 -2.85 -7.87
CA SER A 275 -17.04 -2.49 -9.29
C SER A 275 -15.98 -1.42 -9.51
N ASN A 276 -15.71 -1.07 -10.77
CA ASN A 276 -14.82 0.04 -11.15
C ASN A 276 -13.41 0.00 -10.54
N LEU A 277 -12.81 -1.19 -10.50
CA LEU A 277 -11.45 -1.38 -9.97
C LEU A 277 -10.44 -0.62 -10.84
N ARG A 278 -9.93 0.49 -10.31
CA ARG A 278 -8.94 1.34 -10.96
C ARG A 278 -7.59 0.64 -10.99
N LYS A 279 -7.00 0.55 -12.19
CA LYS A 279 -5.65 0.01 -12.40
C LYS A 279 -4.83 1.02 -13.18
N THR A 280 -3.62 1.31 -12.71
CA THR A 280 -2.67 2.12 -13.46
C THR A 280 -2.28 1.39 -14.75
N PRO A 281 -2.29 2.08 -15.90
CA PRO A 281 -1.87 1.49 -17.18
C PRO A 281 -0.44 0.93 -17.11
N GLU A 282 -0.21 -0.25 -17.71
CA GLU A 282 1.09 -0.92 -17.68
C GLU A 282 2.22 -0.04 -18.25
N GLU A 283 1.91 0.79 -19.25
CA GLU A 283 2.85 1.73 -19.85
C GLU A 283 3.38 2.76 -18.83
N GLN A 284 2.50 3.34 -18.00
CA GLN A 284 2.88 4.32 -16.99
C GLN A 284 3.78 3.69 -15.91
N ILE A 285 3.44 2.46 -15.50
CA ILE A 285 4.24 1.69 -14.53
C ILE A 285 5.62 1.36 -15.11
N LEU A 286 5.68 0.95 -16.39
CA LEU A 286 6.92 0.66 -17.08
C LEU A 286 7.78 1.92 -17.21
N ARG A 287 7.19 3.04 -17.63
CA ARG A 287 7.86 4.33 -17.78
C ARG A 287 8.53 4.77 -16.48
N ALA A 288 7.79 4.80 -15.38
CA ALA A 288 8.33 5.17 -14.06
C ALA A 288 9.51 4.28 -13.65
N ARG A 289 9.40 2.96 -13.89
CA ARG A 289 10.49 2.01 -13.59
C ARG A 289 11.73 2.25 -14.46
N LEU A 290 11.56 2.46 -15.77
CA LEU A 290 12.68 2.70 -16.68
C LEU A 290 13.36 4.04 -16.38
N GLU A 291 12.59 5.07 -16.04
CA GLU A 291 13.11 6.37 -15.61
C GLU A 291 13.96 6.26 -14.34
N MET A 292 13.48 5.54 -13.32
CA MET A 292 14.25 5.30 -12.10
C MET A 292 15.52 4.47 -12.36
N GLN A 293 15.46 3.50 -13.27
CA GLN A 293 16.62 2.72 -13.68
C GLN A 293 17.65 3.58 -14.42
N ALA A 294 17.21 4.40 -15.39
CA ALA A 294 18.06 5.37 -16.08
C ALA A 294 18.70 6.34 -15.10
N LYS A 295 17.92 6.95 -14.20
CA LYS A 295 18.40 7.91 -13.20
C LYS A 295 19.54 7.32 -12.36
N ARG A 296 19.35 6.09 -11.85
CA ARG A 296 20.40 5.37 -11.09
C ARG A 296 21.62 5.06 -11.92
N ALA A 297 21.44 4.67 -13.17
CA ALA A 297 22.55 4.41 -14.08
C ALA A 297 23.32 5.68 -14.41
N HIS A 298 22.67 6.83 -14.58
CA HIS A 298 23.35 8.12 -14.77
C HIS A 298 24.23 8.48 -13.58
N VAL A 299 23.72 8.32 -12.35
CA VAL A 299 24.51 8.52 -11.12
C VAL A 299 25.71 7.57 -11.06
N ARG A 300 25.51 6.29 -11.40
CA ARG A 300 26.60 5.30 -11.44
C ARG A 300 27.63 5.64 -12.52
N PHE A 301 27.19 5.98 -13.73
CA PHE A 301 28.05 6.37 -14.84
C PHE A 301 28.90 7.57 -14.45
N HIS A 302 28.29 8.62 -13.88
CA HIS A 302 29.01 9.82 -13.45
C HIS A 302 30.16 9.51 -12.47
N ARG A 303 29.93 8.60 -11.51
CA ARG A 303 30.98 8.17 -10.57
C ARG A 303 32.11 7.41 -11.26
N ILE A 304 31.80 6.60 -12.27
CA ILE A 304 32.80 5.83 -13.02
C ILE A 304 33.57 6.74 -13.98
N SER A 305 32.89 7.63 -14.71
CA SER A 305 33.52 8.57 -15.65
C SER A 305 34.45 9.56 -14.95
N ALA A 306 34.20 9.87 -13.67
CA ALA A 306 35.13 10.66 -12.87
C ALA A 306 36.49 9.96 -12.66
N ARG A 307 36.53 8.61 -12.71
CA ARG A 307 37.77 7.81 -12.63
C ARG A 307 38.34 7.46 -14.01
N PHE A 308 37.50 7.43 -15.03
CA PHE A 308 37.87 7.08 -16.41
C PHE A 308 37.36 8.14 -17.39
N PRO A 309 38.08 9.27 -17.56
CA PRO A 309 37.64 10.40 -18.39
C PRO A 309 37.46 10.05 -19.88
N THR A 310 38.11 8.97 -20.35
CA THR A 310 38.04 8.50 -21.75
C THR A 310 36.72 7.81 -22.10
N LEU A 311 35.83 7.56 -21.12
CA LEU A 311 34.54 6.95 -21.39
C LEU A 311 33.67 7.84 -22.29
N PRO A 312 32.99 7.27 -23.30
CA PRO A 312 32.24 8.06 -24.28
C PRO A 312 30.89 8.50 -23.71
N ARG A 313 30.92 9.53 -22.86
CA ARG A 313 29.77 10.06 -22.12
C ARG A 313 28.59 10.36 -23.03
N LYS A 314 28.80 11.10 -24.12
CA LYS A 314 27.72 11.47 -25.06
C LYS A 314 27.05 10.23 -25.66
N LYS A 315 27.84 9.27 -26.16
CA LYS A 315 27.33 8.01 -26.75
C LYS A 315 26.51 7.21 -25.73
N TRP A 316 27.01 7.07 -24.50
CA TRP A 316 26.29 6.33 -23.46
C TRP A 316 24.94 6.99 -23.09
N HIS A 317 24.90 8.32 -22.94
CA HIS A 317 23.66 9.04 -22.63
C HIS A 317 22.63 8.89 -23.76
N SER A 318 23.06 9.04 -25.03
CA SER A 318 22.17 8.82 -26.18
C SER A 318 21.68 7.38 -26.28
N SER A 319 22.51 6.39 -25.96
CA SER A 319 22.11 4.98 -25.97
C SER A 319 21.07 4.65 -24.90
N ILE A 320 21.22 5.20 -23.68
CA ILE A 320 20.21 5.02 -22.62
C ILE A 320 18.88 5.60 -23.08
N GLU A 321 18.88 6.83 -23.59
CA GLU A 321 17.63 7.49 -23.98
C GLU A 321 16.95 6.81 -25.17
N ALA A 322 17.73 6.42 -26.19
CA ALA A 322 17.23 5.69 -27.35
C ALA A 322 16.63 4.32 -26.97
N LEU A 323 17.31 3.54 -26.11
CA LEU A 323 16.78 2.25 -25.65
C LEU A 323 15.54 2.43 -24.77
N ARG A 324 15.49 3.46 -23.94
CA ARG A 324 14.33 3.78 -23.12
C ARG A 324 13.11 4.08 -23.98
N SER A 325 13.24 4.96 -24.98
CA SER A 325 12.17 5.27 -25.93
C SER A 325 11.73 4.01 -26.67
N ARG A 326 12.67 3.26 -27.24
CA ARG A 326 12.39 2.02 -27.98
C ARG A 326 11.63 1.00 -27.14
N LEU A 327 11.98 0.83 -25.86
CA LEU A 327 11.28 -0.08 -24.95
C LEU A 327 9.84 0.35 -24.68
N LEU A 328 9.58 1.65 -24.57
CA LEU A 328 8.24 2.20 -24.38
C LEU A 328 7.39 2.06 -25.64
N ASP A 329 7.97 2.37 -26.81
CA ASP A 329 7.29 2.27 -28.10
C ASP A 329 6.91 0.81 -28.40
N LEU A 330 7.86 -0.12 -28.28
CA LEU A 330 7.60 -1.55 -28.43
C LEU A 330 6.55 -2.05 -27.42
N HIS A 331 6.55 -1.55 -26.18
CA HIS A 331 5.52 -1.92 -25.22
C HIS A 331 4.15 -1.43 -25.65
N LYS A 332 4.05 -0.18 -26.14
CA LYS A 332 2.81 0.40 -26.63
C LYS A 332 2.25 -0.37 -27.82
N GLU A 333 3.10 -0.74 -28.79
CA GLU A 333 2.73 -1.60 -29.92
C GLU A 333 2.21 -2.96 -29.44
N ILE A 334 2.90 -3.61 -28.50
CA ILE A 334 2.44 -4.87 -27.91
C ILE A 334 1.06 -4.73 -27.25
N GLN A 335 0.79 -3.64 -26.54
CA GLN A 335 -0.52 -3.40 -25.92
C GLN A 335 -1.61 -3.16 -26.97
N HIS A 336 -1.30 -2.42 -28.04
CA HIS A 336 -2.22 -2.24 -29.17
C HIS A 336 -2.59 -3.58 -29.81
N LEU A 337 -1.59 -4.40 -30.15
CA LEU A 337 -1.80 -5.73 -30.73
C LEU A 337 -2.62 -6.66 -29.82
N LYS A 338 -2.37 -6.63 -28.50
CA LYS A 338 -3.17 -7.38 -27.53
C LYS A 338 -4.62 -6.92 -27.48
N ALA A 339 -4.87 -5.61 -27.56
CA ALA A 339 -6.21 -5.05 -27.53
C ALA A 339 -6.98 -5.43 -28.81
N GLU A 340 -6.35 -5.28 -29.98
CA GLU A 340 -6.91 -5.68 -31.27
C GLU A 340 -7.20 -7.18 -31.31
N TYR A 341 -6.25 -8.01 -30.86
CA TYR A 341 -6.43 -9.47 -30.75
C TYR A 341 -7.65 -9.83 -29.89
N ARG A 342 -7.83 -9.18 -28.74
CA ARG A 342 -8.97 -9.43 -27.84
C ARG A 342 -10.29 -9.01 -28.48
N ARG A 343 -10.31 -7.86 -29.19
CA ARG A 343 -11.49 -7.36 -29.90
C ARG A 343 -11.95 -8.35 -30.96
N LEU A 344 -11.08 -8.71 -31.89
CA LEU A 344 -11.40 -9.64 -32.98
C LEU A 344 -11.80 -11.03 -32.46
N LYS A 345 -11.14 -11.52 -31.41
CA LYS A 345 -11.51 -12.81 -30.80
C LYS A 345 -12.88 -12.78 -30.12
N ALA A 346 -13.32 -11.63 -29.62
CA ALA A 346 -14.64 -11.47 -29.01
C ALA A 346 -15.77 -11.42 -30.05
N GLU A 347 -15.50 -10.93 -31.26
CA GLU A 347 -16.46 -10.86 -32.37
C GLU A 347 -16.80 -12.24 -32.96
N LYS A 348 -15.98 -13.29 -32.69
CA LYS A 348 -16.21 -14.69 -33.08
C LYS A 348 -16.52 -14.91 -34.58
N SER A 349 -16.13 -13.99 -35.46
CA SER A 349 -16.29 -14.15 -36.92
C SER A 349 -15.19 -15.02 -37.52
N ALA A 350 -15.55 -15.86 -38.49
CA ALA A 350 -14.61 -16.64 -39.30
C ALA A 350 -13.75 -15.75 -40.22
N ASP A 351 -14.27 -14.59 -40.63
CA ASP A 351 -13.60 -13.67 -41.55
C ASP A 351 -12.33 -13.06 -40.94
N TYR A 352 -12.23 -13.03 -39.61
CA TYR A 352 -11.08 -12.48 -38.90
C TYR A 352 -9.99 -13.50 -38.58
N GLN A 353 -10.13 -14.78 -38.95
CA GLN A 353 -9.13 -15.80 -38.62
C GLN A 353 -7.75 -15.45 -39.18
N HIS A 354 -7.67 -15.05 -40.45
CA HIS A 354 -6.42 -14.63 -41.08
C HIS A 354 -5.80 -13.43 -40.35
N ARG A 355 -6.60 -12.39 -40.06
CA ARG A 355 -6.14 -11.20 -39.33
C ARG A 355 -5.68 -11.54 -37.91
N ILE A 356 -6.34 -12.48 -37.24
CA ILE A 356 -5.95 -12.95 -35.91
C ILE A 356 -4.57 -13.63 -35.95
N GLU A 357 -4.28 -14.41 -36.99
CA GLU A 357 -2.99 -15.05 -37.20
C GLU A 357 -1.87 -14.03 -37.47
N GLU A 358 -2.14 -13.03 -38.33
CA GLU A 358 -1.22 -11.90 -38.56
C GLU A 358 -0.87 -11.18 -37.26
N ILE A 359 -1.88 -10.79 -36.46
CA ILE A 359 -1.68 -10.09 -35.18
C ILE A 359 -0.89 -10.95 -34.20
N ARG A 360 -1.13 -12.27 -34.17
CA ARG A 360 -0.35 -13.19 -33.33
C ARG A 360 1.11 -13.23 -33.75
N ALA A 361 1.38 -13.31 -35.05
CA ALA A 361 2.74 -13.31 -35.59
C ALA A 361 3.44 -11.98 -35.28
N GLU A 362 2.79 -10.85 -35.52
CA GLU A 362 3.31 -9.52 -35.21
C GLU A 362 3.55 -9.34 -33.72
N TRP A 363 2.60 -9.76 -32.86
CA TRP A 363 2.77 -9.69 -31.42
C TRP A 363 3.97 -10.54 -30.96
N LYS A 364 4.14 -11.76 -31.49
CA LYS A 364 5.32 -12.59 -31.19
C LYS A 364 6.62 -11.89 -31.59
N LYS A 365 6.65 -11.27 -32.78
CA LYS A 365 7.79 -10.49 -33.28
C LYS A 365 8.11 -9.31 -32.36
N ARG A 366 7.13 -8.43 -32.08
CA ARG A 366 7.32 -7.26 -31.19
C ARG A 366 7.75 -7.65 -29.79
N LYS A 367 7.22 -8.76 -29.25
CA LYS A 367 7.65 -9.30 -27.96
C LYS A 367 9.11 -9.74 -27.98
N SER A 368 9.56 -10.38 -29.06
CA SER A 368 10.97 -10.77 -29.24
C SER A 368 11.88 -9.54 -29.32
N GLU A 369 11.49 -8.53 -30.11
CA GLU A 369 12.21 -7.25 -30.21
C GLU A 369 12.30 -6.55 -28.85
N TRP A 370 11.22 -6.55 -28.08
CA TRP A 370 11.19 -5.97 -26.74
C TRP A 370 12.13 -6.71 -25.78
N LEU A 371 12.16 -8.04 -25.82
CA LEU A 371 13.06 -8.85 -24.98
C LEU A 371 14.53 -8.58 -25.32
N ALA A 372 14.86 -8.50 -26.62
CA ALA A 372 16.22 -8.16 -27.06
C ALA A 372 16.62 -6.75 -26.63
N ALA A 373 15.76 -5.75 -26.83
CA ALA A 373 16.00 -4.38 -26.37
C ALA A 373 16.12 -4.30 -24.84
N TYR A 374 15.36 -5.11 -24.10
CA TYR A 374 15.42 -5.13 -22.64
C TYR A 374 16.69 -5.80 -22.11
N GLN A 375 17.22 -6.78 -22.84
CA GLN A 375 18.53 -7.35 -22.53
C GLN A 375 19.64 -6.33 -22.76
N GLN A 376 19.64 -5.65 -23.92
CA GLN A 376 20.57 -4.55 -24.20
C GLN A 376 20.49 -3.45 -23.13
N TRP A 377 19.28 -3.10 -22.70
CA TRP A 377 19.06 -2.17 -21.60
C TRP A 377 19.75 -2.63 -20.32
N LYS A 378 19.55 -3.88 -19.88
CA LYS A 378 20.22 -4.42 -18.68
C LYS A 378 21.74 -4.36 -18.79
N ASP A 379 22.27 -4.76 -19.95
CA ASP A 379 23.72 -4.79 -20.19
C ASP A 379 24.30 -3.37 -20.11
N LEU A 380 23.60 -2.40 -20.69
CA LEU A 380 23.99 -0.98 -20.66
C LEU A 380 23.96 -0.39 -19.23
N LEU A 381 23.00 -0.79 -18.39
CA LEU A 381 22.94 -0.36 -16.98
C LEU A 381 24.05 -0.99 -16.13
N GLN A 382 24.49 -2.20 -16.47
CA GLN A 382 25.51 -2.95 -15.72
C GLN A 382 26.93 -2.54 -16.11
N ASN A 383 27.19 -2.35 -17.41
CA ASN A 383 28.51 -2.18 -17.99
C ASN A 383 28.62 -0.90 -18.84
N PRO A 384 28.73 0.28 -18.19
CA PRO A 384 28.78 1.55 -18.90
C PRO A 384 29.97 1.72 -19.86
N GLY A 385 31.06 0.97 -19.66
CA GLY A 385 32.27 1.02 -20.50
C GLY A 385 32.31 0.03 -21.67
N LEU A 386 31.47 -1.01 -21.70
CA LEU A 386 31.53 -2.08 -22.73
C LEU A 386 30.47 -1.93 -23.82
N SER A 387 29.46 -1.08 -23.63
CA SER A 387 28.33 -0.98 -24.59
C SER A 387 28.64 -0.26 -25.90
N THR A 388 29.88 0.21 -26.10
CA THR A 388 30.31 0.92 -27.31
C THR A 388 30.29 0.06 -28.57
N GLN A 389 30.14 -1.28 -28.43
CA GLN A 389 30.04 -2.23 -29.54
C GLN A 389 28.62 -2.37 -30.13
N TYR A 390 27.60 -1.73 -29.55
CA TYR A 390 26.23 -1.76 -30.08
C TYR A 390 25.90 -0.46 -30.81
N THR A 391 26.52 -0.27 -31.97
CA THR A 391 26.05 0.64 -33.03
C THR A 391 26.30 -0.04 -34.36
#